data_AF-A0A954XVT7-F1
#
_entry.id   AF-A0A954XVT7-F1
#
_cell.length_a   1.000
_cell.length_b   1.000
_cell.length_c   1.000
_cell.angle_alpha   90.00
_cell.angle_beta   90.00
_cell.angle_gamma   90.00
#
_symmetry.space_group_name_H-M   'P 1'
#
loop_
_entity.id
_entity.type
_entity.pdbx_description
1 polymer ?
#
loop_
_entity_poly.entity_id
_entity_poly.type
_entity_poly.pdbx_seq_one_letter_code
_entity_poly.pdbx_strand_id
1 'polypeptide(L)'
;MKYLAVGLVAIFGSVLSHGAVACDAKTGERQQHVHLSWNGKSVADWVVGSEAPKSVELPNGVKLGVSVTDAPSSKYEGRKSDPTASPHTPELVKLQLYDMSQNPPLELSHTWAGANSIQGFGAAGGADRVIEFGTPGIEMILLKPVCIASVE
;
A
#
# COMPACT_ATOMS: atom_id res chain seq x y z
N MET A 1 -9.13 -62.60 11.73
CA MET A 1 -8.15 -61.64 12.29
C MET A 1 -7.05 -61.39 11.26
N LYS A 2 -7.09 -60.26 10.54
CA LYS A 2 -5.93 -59.70 9.83
C LYS A 2 -6.06 -58.18 9.83
N TYR A 3 -5.13 -57.53 10.52
CA TYR A 3 -5.04 -56.09 10.73
C TYR A 3 -4.41 -55.44 9.49
N LEU A 4 -5.07 -54.42 8.92
CA LEU A 4 -4.49 -53.60 7.85
C LEU A 4 -3.89 -52.34 8.51
N ALA A 5 -2.57 -52.23 8.46
CA ALA A 5 -1.82 -51.13 9.05
C ALA A 5 -2.04 -49.83 8.27
N VAL A 6 -2.53 -48.80 8.95
CA VAL A 6 -2.64 -47.43 8.44
C VAL A 6 -1.29 -46.74 8.66
N GLY A 7 -0.53 -46.58 7.56
CA GLY A 7 0.71 -45.82 7.55
C GLY A 7 0.42 -44.31 7.54
N LEU A 8 0.62 -43.66 8.68
CA LEU A 8 0.49 -42.22 8.85
C LEU A 8 1.81 -41.55 8.41
N VAL A 9 1.85 -41.01 7.18
CA VAL A 9 2.98 -40.20 6.70
C VAL A 9 2.79 -38.78 7.22
N ALA A 10 3.51 -38.43 8.29
CA ALA A 10 3.57 -37.06 8.80
C ALA A 10 4.56 -36.23 7.97
N ILE A 11 4.03 -35.40 7.06
CA ILE A 11 4.83 -34.41 6.33
C ILE A 11 4.98 -33.18 7.24
N PHE A 12 6.14 -33.06 7.89
CA PHE A 12 6.56 -31.82 8.56
C PHE A 12 6.96 -30.80 7.49
N GLY A 13 6.00 -29.99 7.06
CA GLY A 13 6.27 -28.81 6.22
C GLY A 13 6.85 -27.69 7.08
N SER A 14 8.15 -27.42 6.92
CA SER A 14 8.82 -26.25 7.50
C SER A 14 8.21 -24.98 6.93
N VAL A 15 7.41 -24.29 7.74
CA VAL A 15 6.89 -22.97 7.39
C VAL A 15 8.06 -21.99 7.49
N LEU A 16 8.69 -21.65 6.37
CA LEU A 16 9.65 -20.55 6.31
C LEU A 16 8.89 -19.25 6.52
N SER A 17 8.90 -18.76 7.77
CA SER A 17 8.46 -17.42 8.12
C SER A 17 9.34 -16.42 7.38
N HIS A 18 8.85 -15.92 6.25
CA HIS A 18 9.45 -14.76 5.60
C HIS A 18 9.19 -13.58 6.52
N GLY A 19 10.16 -13.28 7.39
CA GLY A 19 10.11 -12.09 8.23
C GLY A 19 9.87 -10.89 7.32
N ALA A 20 8.82 -10.12 7.61
CA ALA A 20 8.58 -8.84 6.99
C ALA A 20 9.74 -7.91 7.37
N VAL A 21 10.82 -7.95 6.59
CA VAL A 21 11.95 -7.04 6.79
C VAL A 21 11.48 -5.71 6.23
N ALA A 22 11.23 -4.76 7.14
CA ALA A 22 10.79 -3.40 6.84
C ALA A 22 11.75 -2.63 5.91
N CYS A 23 12.99 -3.09 5.78
CA CYS A 23 14.05 -2.44 5.05
C CYS A 23 14.96 -3.47 4.38
N ASP A 24 15.60 -3.08 3.28
CA ASP A 24 16.74 -3.85 2.78
C ASP A 24 17.91 -3.69 3.77
N ALA A 25 18.36 -4.79 4.36
CA ALA A 25 19.41 -4.78 5.38
C ALA A 25 20.80 -4.42 4.84
N LYS A 26 21.01 -4.48 3.52
CA LYS A 26 22.28 -4.17 2.87
C LYS A 26 22.33 -2.72 2.40
N THR A 27 21.23 -2.23 1.82
CA THR A 27 21.17 -0.88 1.23
C THR A 27 20.54 0.14 2.18
N GLY A 28 19.79 -0.31 3.19
CA GLY A 28 18.99 0.56 4.07
C GLY A 28 17.75 1.15 3.39
N GLU A 29 17.42 0.72 2.17
CA GLU A 29 16.25 1.21 1.45
C GLU A 29 14.96 0.82 2.17
N ARG A 30 14.09 1.80 2.36
CA ARG A 30 12.77 1.65 2.98
C ARG A 30 11.74 1.35 1.91
N GLN A 31 10.92 0.33 2.14
CA GLN A 31 9.86 -0.03 1.22
C GLN A 31 8.52 0.57 1.67
N GLN A 32 7.71 1.02 0.71
CA GLN A 32 6.37 1.49 0.99
C GLN A 32 5.41 0.29 0.99
N HIS A 33 4.68 0.11 2.08
CA HIS A 33 3.61 -0.87 2.23
C HIS A 33 2.26 -0.18 2.04
N VAL A 34 1.32 -0.90 1.45
CA VAL A 34 -0.06 -0.47 1.27
C VAL A 34 -0.98 -1.59 1.76
N HIS A 35 -1.84 -1.26 2.71
CA HIS A 35 -2.94 -2.11 3.14
C HIS A 35 -4.25 -1.51 2.64
N LEU A 36 -4.95 -2.20 1.75
CA LEU A 36 -6.22 -1.78 1.17
C LEU A 36 -7.37 -2.52 1.82
N SER A 37 -8.37 -1.78 2.28
CA SER A 37 -9.62 -2.32 2.78
C SER A 37 -10.84 -1.75 2.05
N TRP A 38 -11.91 -2.53 2.00
CA TRP A 38 -13.22 -2.16 1.48
C TRP A 38 -14.25 -2.44 2.57
N ASN A 39 -15.02 -1.42 2.97
CA ASN A 39 -15.99 -1.53 4.06
C ASN A 39 -15.38 -2.13 5.35
N GLY A 40 -14.14 -1.75 5.67
CA GLY A 40 -13.39 -2.24 6.84
C GLY A 40 -12.87 -3.67 6.74
N LYS A 41 -13.05 -4.35 5.59
CA LYS A 41 -12.48 -5.68 5.34
C LYS A 41 -11.24 -5.56 4.47
N SER A 42 -10.14 -6.18 4.89
CA SER A 42 -8.91 -6.23 4.08
C SER A 42 -9.18 -6.90 2.73
N VAL A 43 -8.73 -6.25 1.65
CA VAL A 43 -8.84 -6.74 0.27
C VAL A 43 -7.46 -7.10 -0.28
N ALA A 44 -6.44 -6.29 0.02
CA ALA A 44 -5.09 -6.52 -0.44
C ALA A 44 -4.06 -5.91 0.52
N ASP A 45 -2.89 -6.52 0.56
CA ASP A 45 -1.71 -6.04 1.28
C ASP A 45 -0.49 -6.28 0.38
N TRP A 46 0.29 -5.25 0.10
CA TRP A 46 1.48 -5.39 -0.73
C TRP A 46 2.57 -4.37 -0.41
N VAL A 47 3.77 -4.73 -0.84
CA VAL A 47 4.93 -3.85 -0.90
C VAL A 47 5.01 -3.23 -2.29
N VAL A 48 5.20 -1.92 -2.36
CA VAL A 48 5.42 -1.17 -3.59
C VAL A 48 6.85 -1.46 -4.07
N GLY A 49 6.96 -2.26 -5.13
CA GLY A 49 8.25 -2.67 -5.71
C GLY A 49 8.56 -2.11 -7.11
N SER A 50 7.59 -1.45 -7.75
CA SER A 50 7.74 -0.90 -9.11
C SER A 50 6.80 0.30 -9.32
N GLU A 51 7.08 1.14 -10.32
CA GLU A 51 6.20 2.26 -10.70
C GLU A 51 4.86 1.80 -11.33
N ALA A 52 4.80 0.54 -11.80
CA ALA A 52 3.59 -0.02 -12.39
C ALA A 52 2.44 -0.12 -11.35
N PRO A 53 1.20 0.26 -11.72
CA PRO A 53 0.06 0.14 -10.81
C PRO A 53 -0.19 -1.31 -10.37
N LYS A 54 -0.41 -1.52 -9.07
CA LYS A 54 -0.91 -2.79 -8.54
C LYS A 54 -2.40 -2.90 -8.83
N SER A 55 -2.81 -3.95 -9.54
CA SER A 55 -4.23 -4.21 -9.82
C SER A 55 -4.87 -5.11 -8.76
N VAL A 56 -6.11 -4.77 -8.37
CA VAL A 56 -6.96 -5.48 -7.41
C VAL A 56 -8.41 -5.38 -7.88
N GLU A 57 -9.16 -6.47 -7.84
CA GLU A 57 -10.61 -6.46 -8.09
C GLU A 57 -11.36 -6.24 -6.77
N LEU A 58 -12.18 -5.19 -6.71
CA LEU A 58 -12.95 -4.83 -5.53
C LEU A 58 -14.24 -5.68 -5.46
N PRO A 59 -14.87 -5.82 -4.27
CA PRO A 59 -16.10 -6.59 -4.12
C PRO A 59 -17.29 -6.14 -4.98
N ASN A 60 -17.29 -4.90 -5.47
CA ASN A 60 -18.31 -4.38 -6.39
C ASN A 60 -17.98 -4.60 -7.89
N GLY A 61 -16.91 -5.32 -8.21
CA GLY A 61 -16.46 -5.64 -9.57
C GLY A 61 -15.57 -4.58 -10.23
N VAL A 62 -15.25 -3.47 -9.54
CA VAL A 62 -14.30 -2.48 -10.05
C VAL A 62 -12.89 -3.07 -10.07
N LYS A 63 -12.22 -2.97 -11.22
CA LYS A 63 -10.81 -3.36 -11.38
C LYS A 63 -9.92 -2.17 -11.04
N LEU A 64 -9.59 -2.02 -9.77
CA LEU A 64 -8.77 -0.92 -9.28
C LEU A 64 -7.29 -1.14 -9.64
N GLY A 65 -6.62 -0.09 -10.08
CA GLY A 65 -5.17 0.02 -10.14
C GLY A 65 -4.68 1.06 -9.14
N VAL A 66 -3.65 0.74 -8.36
CA VAL A 66 -3.06 1.66 -7.38
C VAL A 66 -1.58 1.84 -7.70
N SER A 67 -1.16 3.08 -7.97
CA SER A 67 0.26 3.44 -8.08
C SER A 67 0.64 4.34 -6.91
N VAL A 68 1.80 4.05 -6.33
CA VAL A 68 2.40 4.86 -5.26
C VAL A 68 3.83 5.17 -5.66
N THR A 69 4.17 6.45 -5.77
CA THR A 69 5.53 6.90 -6.12
C THR A 69 6.04 7.93 -5.13
N ASP A 70 7.36 7.97 -4.94
CA ASP A 70 7.97 8.95 -4.04
C ASP A 70 7.76 10.39 -4.57
N ALA A 71 7.50 11.33 -3.66
CA ALA A 71 7.38 12.73 -4.07
C ALA A 71 8.74 13.29 -4.52
N PRO A 72 8.79 14.00 -5.67
CA PRO A 72 10.04 14.62 -6.11
C PRO A 72 10.46 15.73 -5.14
N SER A 73 11.76 16.01 -5.07
CA SER A 73 12.33 17.03 -4.16
C SER A 73 11.66 18.41 -4.30
N SER A 74 11.23 18.76 -5.52
CA SER A 74 10.53 20.00 -5.83
C SER A 74 9.22 20.19 -5.07
N LYS A 75 8.56 19.09 -4.63
CA LYS A 75 7.36 19.19 -3.78
C LYS A 75 7.63 19.74 -2.39
N TYR A 76 8.88 19.70 -1.94
CA TYR A 76 9.26 20.20 -0.61
C TYR A 76 9.84 21.62 -0.65
N GLU A 77 10.17 22.15 -1.83
CA GLU A 77 10.88 23.44 -1.97
C GLU A 77 10.07 24.62 -1.44
N GLY A 78 8.76 24.67 -1.74
CA GLY A 78 7.89 25.76 -1.27
C GLY A 78 7.74 25.83 0.26
N ARG A 79 7.91 24.71 0.97
CA ARG A 79 7.89 24.69 2.43
C ARG A 79 9.18 25.21 3.06
N LYS A 80 10.32 25.03 2.38
CA LYS A 80 11.61 25.51 2.91
C LYS A 80 11.66 27.04 2.99
N SER A 81 10.91 27.72 2.12
CA SER A 81 10.82 29.18 2.07
C SER A 81 9.75 29.79 2.99
N ASP A 82 8.87 28.97 3.58
CA ASP A 82 7.80 29.45 4.46
C ASP A 82 8.31 29.54 5.91
N PRO A 83 8.44 30.74 6.49
CA PRO A 83 8.94 30.92 7.86
C PRO A 83 8.00 30.36 8.93
N THR A 84 6.76 30.01 8.56
CA THR A 84 5.76 29.41 9.45
C THR A 84 5.70 27.88 9.31
N ALA A 85 6.41 27.30 8.35
CA ALA A 85 6.41 25.86 8.14
C ALA A 85 7.08 25.12 9.31
N SER A 86 6.51 23.96 9.65
CA SER A 86 7.11 23.04 10.62
C SER A 86 8.55 22.69 10.19
N PRO A 87 9.53 22.66 11.12
CA PRO A 87 10.89 22.23 10.83
C PRO A 87 10.95 20.77 10.36
N HIS A 88 9.90 19.99 10.62
CA HIS A 88 9.75 18.62 10.18
C HIS A 88 8.59 18.53 9.19
N THR A 89 8.90 18.21 7.94
CA THR A 89 7.89 17.88 6.93
C THR A 89 7.81 16.36 6.78
N PRO A 90 6.61 15.76 6.91
CA PRO A 90 6.47 14.33 6.68
C PRO A 90 6.84 13.99 5.24
N GLU A 91 7.43 12.81 5.06
CA GLU A 91 7.66 12.25 3.73
C GLU A 91 6.32 12.06 3.01
N LEU A 92 6.26 12.51 1.76
CA LEU A 92 5.08 12.44 0.90
C LEU A 92 5.30 11.41 -0.20
N VAL A 93 4.20 10.78 -0.60
CA VAL A 93 4.08 9.93 -1.78
C VAL A 93 2.96 10.46 -2.66
N LYS A 94 3.09 10.28 -3.97
CA LYS A 94 1.99 10.44 -4.91
C LYS A 94 1.20 9.15 -4.92
N LEU A 95 -0.10 9.25 -4.69
CA LEU A 95 -1.03 8.14 -4.78
C LEU A 95 -1.93 8.37 -5.98
N GLN A 96 -2.00 7.42 -6.91
CA GLN A 96 -2.85 7.48 -8.10
C GLN A 96 -3.72 6.24 -8.18
N LEU A 97 -5.00 6.44 -8.50
CA LEU A 97 -6.00 5.41 -8.63
C LEU A 97 -6.48 5.33 -10.07
N TYR A 98 -6.63 4.11 -10.57
CA TYR A 98 -7.00 3.83 -11.95
C TYR A 98 -8.14 2.83 -12.02
N ASP A 99 -8.99 2.98 -13.02
CA ASP A 99 -9.85 1.92 -13.54
C ASP A 99 -9.09 1.13 -14.62
N MET A 100 -8.78 -0.11 -14.29
CA MET A 100 -8.02 -1.05 -15.11
C MET A 100 -8.93 -1.85 -16.07
N SER A 101 -10.23 -1.57 -16.11
CA SER A 101 -11.14 -2.21 -17.08
C SER A 101 -10.94 -1.68 -18.51
N GLN A 102 -10.27 -0.52 -18.66
CA GLN A 102 -10.03 0.17 -19.91
C GLN A 102 -8.57 0.07 -20.35
N ASN A 103 -8.32 0.25 -21.66
CA ASN A 103 -6.97 0.32 -22.23
C ASN A 103 -6.85 1.57 -23.13
N PRO A 104 -6.08 2.61 -22.75
CA PRO A 104 -5.28 2.69 -21.52
C PRO A 104 -6.14 2.79 -20.25
N PRO A 105 -5.59 2.46 -19.05
CA PRO A 105 -6.29 2.64 -17.79
C PRO A 105 -6.75 4.09 -17.59
N LEU A 106 -7.96 4.27 -17.05
CA LEU A 106 -8.53 5.59 -16.77
C LEU A 106 -8.13 6.03 -15.36
N GLU A 107 -7.50 7.19 -15.20
CA GLU A 107 -7.22 7.76 -13.87
C GLU A 107 -8.55 8.19 -13.21
N LEU A 108 -8.81 7.66 -12.01
CA LEU A 108 -9.98 7.98 -11.18
C LEU A 108 -9.70 9.15 -10.23
N SER A 109 -8.49 9.18 -9.66
CA SER A 109 -8.08 10.20 -8.68
C SER A 109 -6.56 10.19 -8.50
N HIS A 110 -6.02 11.32 -8.06
CA HIS A 110 -4.65 11.41 -7.56
C HIS A 110 -4.56 12.35 -6.36
N THR A 111 -3.66 12.04 -5.43
CA THR A 111 -3.39 12.91 -4.28
C THR A 111 -1.94 12.81 -3.79
N TRP A 112 -1.53 13.76 -2.95
CA TRP A 112 -0.28 13.71 -2.20
C TRP A 112 -0.59 13.28 -0.78
N ALA A 113 -0.11 12.12 -0.39
CA ALA A 113 -0.34 11.54 0.92
C ALA A 113 0.97 11.47 1.71
N GLY A 114 0.89 11.46 3.05
CA GLY A 114 2.04 11.09 3.86
C GLY A 114 2.40 9.62 3.65
N ALA A 115 3.68 9.29 3.56
CA ALA A 115 4.18 7.91 3.41
C ALA A 115 3.73 6.99 4.57
N ASN A 116 3.41 7.59 5.72
CA ASN A 116 2.78 6.94 6.87
C ASN A 116 1.44 7.63 7.17
N SER A 117 0.35 7.18 6.57
CA SER A 117 -0.97 7.81 6.71
C SER A 117 -2.12 6.88 6.34
N ILE A 118 -3.36 7.27 6.68
CA ILE A 118 -4.59 6.59 6.28
C ILE A 118 -5.31 7.48 5.25
N GLN A 119 -5.72 6.90 4.13
CA GLN A 119 -6.36 7.59 3.01
C GLN A 119 -7.68 6.91 2.66
N GLY A 120 -8.80 7.63 2.79
CA GLY A 120 -10.13 7.14 2.39
C GLY A 120 -10.55 7.67 1.02
N PHE A 121 -11.18 6.85 0.19
CA PHE A 121 -11.74 7.26 -1.10
C PHE A 121 -13.15 6.68 -1.26
N GLY A 122 -14.12 7.52 -1.59
CA GLY A 122 -15.49 7.06 -1.82
C GLY A 122 -16.39 8.16 -2.36
N ALA A 123 -17.67 7.84 -2.56
CA ALA A 123 -18.65 8.78 -3.10
C ALA A 123 -18.89 9.98 -2.17
N ALA A 124 -18.71 9.76 -0.85
CA ALA A 124 -18.79 10.78 0.19
C ALA A 124 -17.47 11.58 0.39
N GLY A 125 -16.38 11.19 -0.28
CA GLY A 125 -15.06 11.82 -0.15
C GLY A 125 -14.14 11.16 0.90
N GLY A 126 -13.14 11.91 1.34
CA GLY A 126 -12.05 11.45 2.20
C GLY A 126 -10.77 12.20 1.83
N ALA A 127 -9.76 11.46 1.37
CA ALA A 127 -8.61 12.02 0.66
C ALA A 127 -9.02 12.60 -0.70
N ASP A 128 -9.97 11.96 -1.38
CA ASP A 128 -10.64 12.47 -2.58
C ASP A 128 -12.00 11.77 -2.80
N ARG A 129 -12.81 12.29 -3.71
CA ARG A 129 -14.10 11.72 -4.09
C ARG A 129 -13.98 10.83 -5.32
N VAL A 130 -14.40 9.58 -5.20
CA VAL A 130 -14.45 8.60 -6.30
C VAL A 130 -15.79 7.87 -6.25
N ILE A 131 -16.65 8.13 -7.23
CA ILE A 131 -18.06 7.68 -7.21
C ILE A 131 -18.16 6.17 -7.42
N GLU A 132 -17.24 5.61 -8.20
CA GLU A 132 -17.14 4.20 -8.58
C GLU A 132 -16.97 3.28 -7.35
N PHE A 133 -16.43 3.79 -6.24
CA PHE A 133 -16.27 3.03 -5.01
C PHE A 133 -17.53 3.03 -4.12
N GLY A 134 -18.54 3.85 -4.42
CA GLY A 134 -19.74 3.94 -3.61
C GLY A 134 -19.47 4.37 -2.16
N THR A 135 -20.24 3.82 -1.21
CA THR A 135 -20.17 4.15 0.22
C THR A 135 -20.13 2.84 1.05
N PRO A 136 -19.22 2.69 2.02
CA PRO A 136 -18.20 3.66 2.49
C PRO A 136 -16.98 3.85 1.58
N GLY A 137 -16.82 3.07 0.51
CA GLY A 137 -15.66 3.16 -0.39
C GLY A 137 -14.46 2.34 0.08
N ILE A 138 -13.25 2.77 -0.30
CA ILE A 138 -11.98 2.14 0.11
C ILE A 138 -11.26 2.96 1.17
N GLU A 139 -10.47 2.26 1.98
CA GLU A 139 -9.48 2.84 2.87
C GLU A 139 -8.12 2.22 2.57
N MET A 140 -7.08 3.04 2.50
CA MET A 140 -5.70 2.60 2.35
C MET A 140 -4.86 3.10 3.52
N ILE A 141 -4.15 2.18 4.15
CA ILE A 141 -3.13 2.48 5.14
C ILE A 141 -1.78 2.41 4.43
N LEU A 142 -1.11 3.55 4.36
CA LEU A 142 0.25 3.71 3.84
C LEU A 142 1.22 3.60 5.00
N LEU A 143 2.18 2.69 4.91
CA LEU A 143 3.24 2.51 5.91
C LEU A 143 4.61 2.46 5.23
N LYS A 144 5.53 3.33 5.63
CA LYS A 144 6.93 3.30 5.21
C LYS A 144 7.78 3.24 6.48
N PRO A 145 8.07 2.02 6.97
CA PRO A 145 8.73 1.82 8.26
C PRO A 145 10.12 2.47 8.30
N VAL A 146 10.52 2.92 9.49
CA VAL A 146 11.83 3.54 9.72
C VAL A 146 12.85 2.46 10.05
N CYS A 147 13.97 2.43 9.33
CA CYS A 147 15.10 1.57 9.67
C CYS A 147 15.93 2.22 10.77
N ILE A 148 16.25 1.47 11.82
CA ILE A 148 17.24 1.87 12.82
C ILE A 148 18.51 1.09 12.50
N ALA A 149 19.63 1.79 12.26
CA ALA A 149 20.92 1.14 12.17
C ALA A 149 21.25 0.51 13.53
N SER A 150 21.46 -0.80 13.58
CA SER A 150 22.04 -1.43 14.76
C SER A 150 23.45 -0.89 14.93
N VAL A 151 23.69 -0.18 16.04
CA VAL A 151 25.06 0.17 16.46
C VAL A 151 25.72 -1.14 16.87
N GLU A 152 26.73 -1.59 16.13
CA GLU A 152 27.64 -2.65 16.56
C GLU A 152 28.57 -2.18 17.68
#